data_AF-A0A6B1EG78-F1
#
_entry.id   AF-A0A6B1EG78-F1
#
_cell.length_a   1.000
_cell.length_b   1.000
_cell.length_c   1.000
_cell.angle_alpha   90.00
_cell.angle_beta   90.00
_cell.angle_gamma   90.00
#
_symmetry.space_group_name_H-M   'P 1'
#
loop_
_entity.id
_entity.type
_entity.pdbx_description
1 polymer ?
#
loop_
_entity_poly.entity_id
_entity_poly.type
_entity_poly.pdbx_seq_one_letter_code
_entity_poly.pdbx_strand_id
1 'polypeptide(L)'
;MSRPGEVAGWPKLVVTYRTDPAGVAQLVPPGLVPGEPVVTVGVYCVPILGEPEYGISVKVPTSWQGTEGLYNLGMGIDQEAAVSISHETNGQPKFLCDIDYYRLGDHVAARATHQGYTFVEFSGDVTGPADVTPGDVSDHEWWIKYSRAIGGADRSYDFPPHVVDVATTFEQRHVESIDGELKLLDSPWDPIARYLPIREQLSAQLVTHVAKARSITNAGPLDPDAFWPHADTIGASRWPGTRGGPRAD
;
A
#
# COMPACT_ATOMS: atom_id res chain seq x y z
N MET A 1 7.41 -16.74 -20.18
CA MET A 1 8.11 -17.15 -18.95
C MET A 1 9.23 -16.17 -18.72
N SER A 2 9.36 -15.61 -17.52
CA SER A 2 10.51 -14.78 -17.14
C SER A 2 11.77 -15.65 -17.13
N ARG A 3 12.92 -15.04 -17.39
CA ARG A 3 14.23 -15.70 -17.27
C ARG A 3 14.62 -15.77 -15.78
N PRO A 4 15.39 -16.80 -15.36
CA PRO A 4 15.92 -16.83 -14.00
C PRO A 4 16.64 -15.52 -13.65
N GLY A 5 16.29 -14.91 -12.51
CA GLY A 5 16.86 -13.64 -12.03
C GLY A 5 16.29 -12.37 -12.67
N GLU A 6 15.30 -12.47 -13.56
CA GLU A 6 14.65 -11.30 -14.15
C GLU A 6 13.72 -10.61 -13.14
N VAL A 7 13.81 -9.28 -13.01
CA VAL A 7 12.99 -8.45 -12.11
C VAL A 7 11.50 -8.63 -12.37
N ALA A 8 11.08 -8.78 -13.64
CA ALA A 8 9.69 -9.04 -13.99
C ALA A 8 9.14 -10.36 -13.44
N GLY A 9 10.02 -11.28 -13.05
CA GLY A 9 9.67 -12.53 -12.36
C GLY A 9 9.89 -12.49 -10.85
N TRP A 10 10.27 -11.35 -10.27
CA TRP A 10 10.48 -11.24 -8.84
C TRP A 10 9.15 -11.38 -8.09
N PRO A 11 9.00 -12.34 -7.16
CA PRO A 11 7.73 -12.56 -6.50
C PRO A 11 7.42 -11.41 -5.54
N LYS A 12 6.15 -11.06 -5.43
CA LYS A 12 5.66 -10.15 -4.39
C LYS A 12 5.48 -10.95 -3.09
N LEU A 13 6.10 -10.49 -2.01
CA LEU A 13 5.75 -10.93 -0.66
C LEU A 13 4.40 -10.29 -0.30
N VAL A 14 3.41 -11.11 0.06
CA VAL A 14 2.09 -10.66 0.52
C VAL A 14 1.84 -11.27 1.89
N VAL A 15 1.71 -10.42 2.89
CA VAL A 15 1.33 -10.81 4.26
C VAL A 15 -0.03 -10.20 4.56
N THR A 16 -0.96 -11.00 5.08
CA THR A 16 -2.25 -10.52 5.56
C THR A 16 -2.40 -10.79 7.05
N TYR A 17 -3.02 -9.86 7.77
CA TYR A 17 -3.26 -10.01 9.20
C TYR A 17 -4.56 -9.32 9.63
N ARG A 18 -5.22 -9.86 10.68
CA ARG A 18 -6.36 -9.21 11.33
C ARG A 18 -5.88 -8.10 12.24
N THR A 19 -6.60 -6.98 12.23
CA THR A 19 -6.33 -5.77 13.02
C THR A 19 -7.58 -5.30 13.77
N ASP A 20 -7.51 -4.12 14.39
CA ASP A 20 -8.63 -3.49 15.07
C ASP A 20 -9.57 -2.74 14.10
N PRO A 21 -10.89 -3.03 14.12
CA PRO A 21 -11.85 -2.31 13.28
C PRO A 21 -11.86 -0.79 13.49
N ALA A 22 -11.62 -0.35 14.74
CA ALA A 22 -11.59 1.07 15.07
C ALA A 22 -10.42 1.81 14.38
N GLY A 23 -9.26 1.15 14.28
CA GLY A 23 -8.09 1.68 13.57
C GLY A 23 -8.36 1.85 12.08
N VAL A 24 -8.97 0.84 11.44
CA VAL A 24 -9.39 0.91 10.03
C VAL A 24 -10.40 2.04 9.82
N ALA A 25 -11.45 2.09 10.63
CA ALA A 25 -12.49 3.12 10.51
C ALA A 25 -11.96 4.55 10.71
N GLN A 26 -10.92 4.74 11.54
CA GLN A 26 -10.28 6.03 11.72
C GLN A 26 -9.49 6.49 10.49
N LEU A 27 -8.92 5.56 9.71
CA LEU A 27 -8.03 5.89 8.60
C LEU A 27 -8.77 6.03 7.27
N VAL A 28 -9.86 5.28 7.08
CA VAL A 28 -10.68 5.35 5.87
C VAL A 28 -11.47 6.67 5.87
N PRO A 29 -11.31 7.53 4.84
CA PRO A 29 -11.98 8.82 4.81
C PRO A 29 -13.49 8.69 4.58
N PRO A 30 -14.31 9.64 5.10
CA PRO A 30 -15.74 9.68 4.85
C PRO A 30 -16.07 9.63 3.35
N GLY A 31 -17.05 8.81 2.99
CA GLY A 31 -17.46 8.54 1.60
C GLY A 31 -17.01 7.16 1.12
N LEU A 32 -15.89 6.64 1.63
CA LEU A 32 -15.52 5.24 1.48
C LEU A 32 -16.10 4.41 2.64
N VAL A 33 -16.34 3.12 2.41
CA VAL A 33 -16.90 2.21 3.42
C VAL A 33 -15.84 1.17 3.81
N PRO A 34 -15.34 1.16 5.06
CA PRO A 34 -14.43 0.13 5.55
C PRO A 34 -15.00 -1.28 5.37
N GLY A 35 -14.17 -2.21 4.91
CA GLY A 35 -14.50 -3.64 4.85
C GLY A 35 -14.07 -4.39 6.11
N GLU A 36 -13.69 -5.64 5.94
CA GLU A 36 -13.16 -6.45 7.04
C GLU A 36 -11.89 -5.82 7.66
N PRO A 37 -11.66 -5.98 8.97
CA PRO A 37 -10.49 -5.45 9.67
C PRO A 37 -9.25 -6.31 9.38
N VAL A 38 -8.87 -6.38 8.12
CA VAL A 38 -7.68 -7.08 7.62
C VAL A 38 -6.75 -6.05 6.99
N VAL A 39 -5.45 -6.25 7.17
CA VAL A 39 -4.42 -5.45 6.51
C VAL A 39 -3.64 -6.35 5.58
N THR A 40 -3.37 -5.83 4.38
CA THR A 40 -2.46 -6.45 3.42
C THR A 40 -1.19 -5.62 3.35
N VAL A 41 -0.07 -6.21 3.75
CA VAL A 41 1.28 -5.68 3.54
C VAL A 41 1.90 -6.39 2.35
N GLY A 42 2.28 -5.63 1.33
CA GLY A 42 2.92 -6.17 0.14
C GLY A 42 4.30 -5.60 -0.07
N VAL A 43 5.33 -6.42 -0.18
CA VAL A 43 6.71 -6.02 -0.55
C VAL A 43 7.05 -6.60 -1.92
N TYR A 44 7.57 -5.78 -2.83
CA TYR A 44 7.78 -6.15 -4.23
C TYR A 44 9.02 -5.50 -4.83
N CYS A 45 9.45 -6.04 -5.97
CA CYS A 45 10.40 -5.43 -6.88
C CYS A 45 9.81 -5.52 -8.29
N VAL A 46 9.68 -4.40 -8.99
CA VAL A 46 9.09 -4.35 -10.34
C VAL A 46 9.94 -3.51 -11.29
N PRO A 47 9.93 -3.79 -12.61
CA PRO A 47 10.67 -2.99 -13.57
C PRO A 47 9.93 -1.68 -13.87
N ILE A 48 10.41 -0.56 -13.35
CA ILE A 48 9.85 0.78 -13.54
C ILE A 48 10.94 1.70 -14.10
N LEU A 49 10.59 2.47 -15.14
CA LEU A 49 11.53 3.38 -15.82
C LEU A 49 12.83 2.72 -16.31
N GLY A 50 12.80 1.40 -16.57
CA GLY A 50 13.96 0.63 -17.01
C GLY A 50 14.87 0.12 -15.88
N GLU A 51 14.50 0.34 -14.62
CA GLU A 51 15.26 -0.03 -13.42
C GLU A 51 14.39 -0.88 -12.45
N PRO A 52 14.99 -1.65 -11.53
CA PRO A 52 14.25 -2.25 -10.43
C PRO A 52 13.77 -1.18 -9.45
N GLU A 53 12.45 -1.10 -9.23
CA GLU A 53 11.83 -0.31 -8.16
C GLU A 53 11.40 -1.27 -7.06
N TYR A 54 11.97 -1.11 -5.86
CA TYR A 54 11.47 -1.78 -4.67
C TYR A 54 10.33 -0.98 -4.06
N GLY A 55 9.33 -1.69 -3.57
CA GLY A 55 8.19 -1.06 -2.94
C GLY A 55 7.58 -1.88 -1.81
N ILE A 56 7.04 -1.18 -0.82
CA ILE A 56 6.15 -1.71 0.21
C ILE A 56 4.82 -0.98 0.13
N SER A 57 3.71 -1.71 0.29
CA SER A 57 2.36 -1.14 0.32
C SER A 57 1.59 -1.64 1.53
N VAL A 58 0.78 -0.75 2.12
CA VAL A 58 -0.11 -1.07 3.24
C VAL A 58 -1.54 -0.74 2.82
N LYS A 59 -2.42 -1.74 2.84
CA LYS A 59 -3.78 -1.60 2.32
C LYS A 59 -4.81 -2.22 3.25
N VAL A 60 -6.02 -1.66 3.25
CA VAL A 60 -7.18 -2.18 3.99
C VAL A 60 -8.37 -2.37 3.06
N PRO A 61 -9.19 -3.42 3.24
CA PRO A 61 -10.45 -3.61 2.51
C PRO A 61 -11.35 -2.40 2.65
N THR A 62 -11.85 -1.89 1.53
CA THR A 62 -12.69 -0.69 1.50
C THR A 62 -13.51 -0.70 0.21
N SER A 63 -14.78 -0.29 0.28
CA SER A 63 -15.61 -0.12 -0.91
C SER A 63 -15.87 1.34 -1.23
N TRP A 64 -16.02 1.63 -2.52
CA TRP A 64 -16.44 2.91 -3.06
C TRP A 64 -17.69 2.69 -3.91
N GLN A 65 -18.80 3.36 -3.53
CA GLN A 65 -20.09 3.25 -4.23
C GLN A 65 -20.56 1.80 -4.52
N GLY A 66 -20.27 0.89 -3.58
CA GLY A 66 -20.64 -0.52 -3.69
C GLY A 66 -19.64 -1.42 -4.41
N THR A 67 -18.57 -0.87 -4.99
CA THR A 67 -17.46 -1.66 -5.56
C THR A 67 -16.43 -1.96 -4.47
N GLU A 68 -16.14 -3.23 -4.23
CA GLU A 68 -15.11 -3.67 -3.30
C GLU A 68 -13.71 -3.40 -3.85
N GLY A 69 -12.77 -3.09 -2.95
CA GLY A 69 -11.38 -2.86 -3.30
C GLY A 69 -10.51 -2.67 -2.06
N LEU A 70 -9.35 -2.08 -2.26
CA LEU A 70 -8.36 -1.86 -1.23
C LEU A 70 -8.02 -0.37 -1.15
N TYR A 71 -8.26 0.26 0.00
CA TYR A 71 -7.76 1.61 0.25
C TYR A 71 -6.27 1.54 0.60
N ASN A 72 -5.43 2.24 -0.18
CA ASN A 72 -3.99 2.26 0.05
C ASN A 72 -3.61 3.38 1.02
N LEU A 73 -3.00 3.00 2.14
CA LEU A 73 -2.60 3.91 3.20
C LEU A 73 -1.20 4.49 2.97
N GLY A 74 -0.37 3.82 2.19
CA GLY A 74 1.01 4.22 2.01
C GLY A 74 1.76 3.25 1.11
N MET A 75 2.60 3.82 0.25
CA MET A 75 3.52 3.11 -0.62
C MET A 75 4.94 3.63 -0.40
N GLY A 76 5.76 2.89 0.33
CA GLY A 76 7.19 3.21 0.42
C GLY A 76 7.88 2.76 -0.86
N ILE A 77 8.66 3.62 -1.50
CA ILE A 77 9.32 3.40 -2.79
C ILE A 77 10.77 3.92 -2.72
N ASP A 78 11.72 3.19 -3.31
CA ASP A 78 13.15 3.52 -3.28
C ASP A 78 13.60 4.48 -4.41
N GLN A 79 12.67 4.94 -5.25
CA GLN A 79 12.94 5.83 -6.39
C GLN A 79 12.21 7.17 -6.27
N GLU A 80 12.96 8.27 -6.12
CA GLU A 80 12.43 9.63 -6.01
C GLU A 80 11.60 10.06 -7.24
N ALA A 81 12.08 9.69 -8.44
CA ALA A 81 11.41 10.00 -9.69
C ALA A 81 9.98 9.43 -9.74
N ALA A 82 9.80 8.20 -9.23
CA ALA A 82 8.50 7.55 -9.17
C ALA A 82 7.61 8.15 -8.07
N VAL A 83 8.18 8.51 -6.91
CA VAL A 83 7.44 9.13 -5.80
C VAL A 83 6.85 10.48 -6.23
N SER A 84 7.68 11.37 -6.75
CA SER A 84 7.33 12.78 -6.99
C SER A 84 6.16 12.92 -7.96
N ILE A 85 6.25 12.28 -9.13
CA ILE A 85 5.24 12.41 -10.18
C ILE A 85 3.92 11.72 -9.81
N SER A 86 3.97 10.68 -8.98
CA SER A 86 2.81 9.84 -8.69
C SER A 86 1.78 10.53 -7.80
N HIS A 87 2.26 11.35 -6.86
CA HIS A 87 1.39 12.17 -6.01
C HIS A 87 0.62 13.21 -6.85
N GLU A 88 1.32 13.97 -7.69
CA GLU A 88 0.71 14.99 -8.54
C GLU A 88 -0.24 14.40 -9.59
N THR A 89 0.18 13.30 -10.24
CA THR A 89 -0.56 12.72 -11.36
C THR A 89 -1.84 12.04 -10.89
N ASN A 90 -1.75 11.15 -9.90
CA ASN A 90 -2.84 10.25 -9.53
C ASN A 90 -3.23 10.29 -8.05
N GLY A 91 -2.58 11.10 -7.21
CA GLY A 91 -2.81 11.07 -5.76
C GLY A 91 -2.34 9.78 -5.10
N GLN A 92 -1.38 9.07 -5.72
CA GLN A 92 -0.79 7.87 -5.15
C GLN A 92 -0.10 8.20 -3.82
N PRO A 93 -0.30 7.39 -2.76
CA PRO A 93 0.26 7.69 -1.45
C PRO A 93 1.73 7.26 -1.33
N LYS A 94 2.54 7.60 -2.33
CA LYS A 94 3.95 7.19 -2.43
C LYS A 94 4.85 8.10 -1.60
N PHE A 95 5.81 7.52 -0.88
CA PHE A 95 6.85 8.23 -0.15
C PHE A 95 8.19 7.49 -0.31
N LEU A 96 9.30 8.20 -0.10
CA LEU A 96 10.64 7.62 -0.19
C LEU A 96 10.89 6.64 0.97
N CYS A 97 11.37 5.45 0.66
CA CYS A 97 11.61 4.38 1.63
C CYS A 97 12.78 3.52 1.18
N ASP A 98 13.69 3.20 2.10
CA ASP A 98 14.72 2.20 1.90
C ASP A 98 14.13 0.81 2.14
N ILE A 99 14.31 -0.09 1.18
CA ILE A 99 13.71 -1.43 1.20
C ILE A 99 14.78 -2.47 0.96
N ASP A 100 14.98 -3.34 1.95
CA ASP A 100 15.72 -4.59 1.77
C ASP A 100 14.70 -5.69 1.49
N TYR A 101 14.78 -6.36 0.34
CA TYR A 101 13.93 -7.51 0.05
C TYR A 101 14.70 -8.56 -0.75
N TYR A 102 14.87 -9.74 -0.17
CA TYR A 102 15.65 -10.81 -0.76
C TYR A 102 15.10 -12.21 -0.46
N ARG A 103 15.49 -13.16 -1.30
CA ARG A 103 15.29 -14.60 -1.11
C ARG A 103 16.63 -15.32 -1.20
N LEU A 104 16.93 -16.19 -0.23
CA LEU A 104 18.12 -17.04 -0.17
C LEU A 104 17.69 -18.51 -0.02
N GLY A 105 17.55 -19.20 -1.15
CA GLY A 105 16.92 -20.53 -1.15
C GLY A 105 15.46 -20.42 -0.72
N ASP A 106 15.09 -21.08 0.37
CA ASP A 106 13.74 -21.02 0.94
C ASP A 106 13.55 -19.83 1.88
N HIS A 107 14.64 -19.23 2.37
CA HIS A 107 14.55 -18.09 3.28
C HIS A 107 14.16 -16.81 2.57
N VAL A 108 13.19 -16.08 3.11
CA VAL A 108 12.69 -14.79 2.62
C VAL A 108 12.75 -13.78 3.74
N ALA A 109 13.33 -12.61 3.46
CA ALA A 109 13.33 -11.50 4.39
C ALA A 109 13.02 -10.18 3.70
N ALA A 110 12.32 -9.31 4.41
CA ALA A 110 12.03 -7.95 3.96
C ALA A 110 12.13 -6.95 5.12
N ARG A 111 12.56 -5.73 4.83
CA ARG A 111 12.68 -4.63 5.79
C ARG A 111 12.38 -3.32 5.09
N ALA A 112 11.58 -2.46 5.73
CA ALA A 112 11.25 -1.14 5.20
C ALA A 112 11.61 -0.04 6.21
N THR A 113 12.36 0.96 5.75
CA THR A 113 12.87 2.07 6.57
C THR A 113 12.54 3.40 5.92
N HIS A 114 11.89 4.30 6.67
CA HIS A 114 11.52 5.64 6.20
C HIS A 114 11.93 6.67 7.24
N GLN A 115 12.64 7.73 6.80
CA GLN A 115 13.23 8.76 7.67
C GLN A 115 14.08 8.20 8.83
N GLY A 116 14.79 7.09 8.59
CA GLY A 116 15.64 6.42 9.59
C GLY A 116 14.89 5.50 10.57
N TYR A 117 13.57 5.34 10.43
CA TYR A 117 12.75 4.43 11.24
C TYR A 117 12.38 3.20 10.43
N THR A 118 12.84 2.04 10.88
CA THR A 118 12.32 0.78 10.36
C THR A 118 10.94 0.55 10.96
N PHE A 119 9.93 0.36 10.11
CA PHE A 119 8.53 0.23 10.54
C PHE A 119 7.93 -1.15 10.23
N VAL A 120 8.54 -1.90 9.30
CA VAL A 120 8.17 -3.27 8.94
C VAL A 120 9.43 -4.12 8.82
N GLU A 121 9.39 -5.30 9.42
CA GLU A 121 10.33 -6.40 9.18
C GLU A 121 9.54 -7.69 8.92
N PHE A 122 10.05 -8.53 8.02
CA PHE A 122 9.55 -9.88 7.78
C PHE A 122 10.71 -10.84 7.66
N SER A 123 10.56 -12.04 8.22
CA SER A 123 11.50 -13.15 8.09
C SER A 123 10.75 -14.47 8.14
N GLY A 124 11.06 -15.38 7.21
CA GLY A 124 10.45 -16.71 7.19
C GLY A 124 11.05 -17.62 6.12
N ASP A 125 10.57 -18.86 6.07
CA ASP A 125 11.01 -19.88 5.13
C ASP A 125 9.83 -20.43 4.31
N VAL A 126 10.04 -20.63 3.02
CA VAL A 126 9.06 -21.22 2.12
C VAL A 126 8.76 -22.66 2.55
N THR A 127 7.48 -22.97 2.68
CA THR A 127 6.99 -24.31 3.07
C THR A 127 6.50 -25.14 1.90
N GLY A 128 6.29 -24.52 0.75
CA GLY A 128 5.89 -25.20 -0.48
C GLY A 128 4.90 -24.39 -1.32
N PRO A 129 4.44 -24.96 -2.45
CA PRO A 129 3.46 -24.31 -3.30
C PRO A 129 2.10 -24.17 -2.59
N ALA A 130 1.38 -23.12 -2.91
CA ALA A 130 -0.02 -22.92 -2.54
C ALA A 130 -0.91 -22.82 -3.79
N ASP A 131 -2.22 -22.89 -3.58
CA ASP A 131 -3.17 -22.79 -4.67
C ASP A 131 -3.12 -21.42 -5.34
N VAL A 132 -3.09 -21.42 -6.67
CA VAL A 132 -3.28 -20.22 -7.48
C VAL A 132 -4.78 -19.99 -7.66
N THR A 133 -5.20 -18.73 -7.63
CA THR A 133 -6.55 -18.35 -8.05
C THR A 133 -6.65 -18.55 -9.56
N PRO A 134 -7.51 -19.45 -10.08
CA PRO A 134 -7.56 -19.75 -11.50
C PRO A 134 -8.13 -18.58 -12.31
N GLY A 135 -7.51 -18.30 -13.46
CA GLY A 135 -7.99 -17.30 -14.41
C GLY A 135 -7.54 -15.87 -14.09
N ASP A 136 -8.16 -14.93 -14.80
CA ASP A 136 -7.89 -13.50 -14.62
C ASP A 136 -8.67 -12.98 -13.40
N VAL A 137 -7.96 -12.35 -12.47
CA VAL A 137 -8.50 -11.66 -11.30
C VAL A 137 -8.40 -10.16 -11.55
N SER A 138 -9.45 -9.42 -11.20
CA SER A 138 -9.43 -7.95 -11.26
C SER A 138 -9.63 -7.38 -9.86
N ASP A 139 -8.66 -6.59 -9.41
CA ASP A 139 -8.71 -5.90 -8.14
C ASP A 139 -8.86 -4.40 -8.36
N HIS A 140 -9.59 -3.76 -7.46
CA HIS A 140 -9.66 -2.30 -7.35
C HIS A 140 -8.80 -1.82 -6.19
N GLU A 141 -8.08 -0.73 -6.43
CA GLU A 141 -7.38 0.01 -5.39
C GLU A 141 -7.81 1.48 -5.41
N TRP A 142 -8.13 2.01 -4.23
CA TRP A 142 -8.62 3.37 -4.05
C TRP A 142 -7.49 4.29 -3.62
N TRP A 143 -7.23 5.32 -4.42
CA TRP A 143 -6.39 6.45 -4.04
C TRP A 143 -7.25 7.71 -3.90
N ILE A 144 -6.76 8.71 -3.18
CA ILE A 144 -7.40 10.03 -3.14
C ILE A 144 -6.47 11.07 -3.75
N LYS A 145 -6.95 11.78 -4.77
CA LYS A 145 -6.24 12.92 -5.35
C LYS A 145 -6.87 14.22 -4.85
N TYR A 146 -6.05 15.10 -4.28
CA TYR A 146 -6.43 16.44 -3.84
C TYR A 146 -5.22 17.38 -3.86
N SER A 147 -5.47 18.69 -3.90
CA SER A 147 -4.47 19.73 -3.65
C SER A 147 -5.08 20.82 -2.79
N ARG A 148 -4.44 21.12 -1.65
CA ARG A 148 -4.82 22.24 -0.78
C ARG A 148 -4.59 23.57 -1.52
N ALA A 149 -5.38 24.59 -1.19
CA ALA A 149 -5.25 25.89 -1.85
C ALA A 149 -3.95 26.61 -1.48
N ILE A 150 -3.47 27.45 -2.40
CA ILE A 150 -2.35 28.37 -2.15
C ILE A 150 -2.62 29.24 -0.92
N GLY A 151 -1.60 29.44 -0.09
CA GLY A 151 -1.65 30.36 1.05
C GLY A 151 -2.10 29.74 2.37
N GLY A 152 -2.48 28.45 2.39
CA GLY A 152 -2.70 27.69 3.62
C GLY A 152 -3.99 28.05 4.37
N ALA A 153 -4.99 28.57 3.67
CA ALA A 153 -6.31 28.78 4.24
C ALA A 153 -6.94 27.44 4.67
N ASP A 154 -7.60 27.44 5.82
CA ASP A 154 -8.28 26.26 6.33
C ASP A 154 -9.46 25.87 5.40
N ARG A 155 -9.70 24.58 5.25
CA ARG A 155 -10.79 24.00 4.43
C ARG A 155 -10.85 24.51 3.00
N SER A 156 -9.69 24.65 2.36
CA SER A 156 -9.59 25.18 1.00
C SER A 156 -8.73 24.30 0.09
N TYR A 157 -9.18 24.13 -1.15
CA TYR A 157 -8.54 23.29 -2.16
C TYR A 157 -8.44 24.02 -3.49
N ASP A 158 -7.28 23.89 -4.16
CA ASP A 158 -7.18 24.18 -5.60
C ASP A 158 -7.73 23.01 -6.42
N PHE A 159 -7.65 21.79 -5.87
CA PHE A 159 -8.28 20.59 -6.41
C PHE A 159 -8.96 19.80 -5.29
N PRO A 160 -10.31 19.81 -5.20
CA PRO A 160 -11.06 19.08 -4.19
C PRO A 160 -10.78 17.56 -4.23
N PRO A 161 -10.98 16.83 -3.12
CA PRO A 161 -10.67 15.41 -3.04
C PRO A 161 -11.54 14.58 -3.97
N HIS A 162 -10.89 13.73 -4.75
CA HIS A 162 -11.51 12.75 -5.64
C HIS A 162 -10.96 11.37 -5.36
N VAL A 163 -11.85 10.38 -5.36
CA VAL A 163 -11.46 8.97 -5.40
C VAL A 163 -10.93 8.66 -6.80
N VAL A 164 -9.80 7.99 -6.86
CA VAL A 164 -9.18 7.44 -8.06
C VAL A 164 -9.33 5.93 -8.00
N ASP A 165 -9.93 5.36 -9.05
CA ASP A 165 -10.07 3.92 -9.21
C ASP A 165 -8.86 3.38 -9.99
N VAL A 166 -8.16 2.43 -9.38
CA VAL A 166 -7.08 1.68 -10.01
C VAL A 166 -7.50 0.24 -10.16
N ALA A 167 -8.12 -0.06 -11.29
CA ALA A 167 -8.47 -1.43 -11.66
C ALA A 167 -7.26 -2.11 -12.30
N THR A 168 -6.80 -3.22 -11.73
CA THR A 168 -5.71 -4.02 -12.27
C THR A 168 -6.18 -5.45 -12.46
N THR A 169 -6.06 -5.94 -13.69
CA THR A 169 -6.32 -7.35 -14.03
C THR A 169 -5.00 -8.10 -14.13
N PHE A 170 -4.90 -9.23 -13.44
CA PHE A 170 -3.73 -10.08 -13.44
C PHE A 170 -4.12 -11.56 -13.36
N GLU A 171 -3.19 -12.43 -13.74
CA GLU A 171 -3.31 -13.88 -13.57
C GLU A 171 -2.25 -14.34 -12.56
N GLN A 172 -2.67 -15.11 -11.55
CA GLN A 172 -1.73 -15.75 -10.61
C GLN A 172 -1.02 -16.91 -11.31
N ARG A 173 0.31 -16.83 -11.40
CA ARG A 173 1.14 -17.87 -12.05
C ARG A 173 1.78 -18.82 -11.06
N HIS A 174 2.20 -18.31 -9.92
CA HIS A 174 2.86 -19.10 -8.90
C HIS A 174 2.60 -18.47 -7.53
N VAL A 175 2.27 -19.32 -6.56
CA VAL A 175 2.11 -18.95 -5.16
C VAL A 175 2.88 -19.96 -4.32
N GLU A 176 3.64 -19.47 -3.34
CA GLU A 176 4.32 -20.29 -2.34
C GLU A 176 3.92 -19.78 -0.94
N SER A 177 3.62 -20.69 -0.02
CA SER A 177 3.37 -20.36 1.39
C SER A 177 4.69 -20.18 2.13
N ILE A 178 4.74 -19.21 3.05
CA ILE A 178 5.89 -18.97 3.92
C ILE A 178 5.46 -19.18 5.37
N ASP A 179 6.24 -19.95 6.12
CA ASP A 179 6.19 -19.92 7.59
C ASP A 179 7.14 -18.82 8.05
N GLY A 180 6.57 -17.70 8.50
CA GLY A 180 7.33 -16.49 8.78
C GLY A 180 6.55 -15.50 9.63
N GLU A 181 7.25 -14.51 10.16
CA GLU A 181 6.70 -13.53 11.07
C GLU A 181 6.83 -12.12 10.48
N LEU A 182 5.72 -11.39 10.40
CA LEU A 182 5.69 -9.96 10.17
C LEU A 182 5.76 -9.22 11.51
N LYS A 183 6.72 -8.31 11.64
CA LYS A 183 6.86 -7.40 12.77
C LYS A 183 6.55 -5.98 12.34
N LEU A 184 5.68 -5.32 13.10
CA LEU A 184 5.44 -3.90 13.00
C LEU A 184 6.22 -3.20 14.12
N LEU A 185 7.10 -2.29 13.74
CA LEU A 185 7.91 -1.53 14.66
C LEU A 185 7.31 -0.13 14.85
N ASP A 186 7.58 0.49 15.99
CA ASP A 186 7.12 1.85 16.25
C ASP A 186 7.84 2.83 15.32
N SER A 187 7.07 3.64 14.61
CA SER A 187 7.58 4.68 13.72
C SER A 187 6.64 5.88 13.78
N PRO A 188 7.15 7.09 14.06
CA PRO A 188 6.33 8.29 14.00
C PRO A 188 5.96 8.64 12.55
N TRP A 189 6.76 8.19 11.57
CA TRP A 189 6.55 8.47 10.15
C TRP A 189 5.58 7.46 9.49
N ASP A 190 5.53 6.25 10.02
CA ASP A 190 4.75 5.13 9.48
C ASP A 190 4.05 4.39 10.64
N PRO A 191 3.02 5.01 11.26
CA PRO A 191 2.41 4.52 12.50
C PRO A 191 1.50 3.29 12.30
N ILE A 192 1.89 2.34 11.45
CA ILE A 192 1.17 1.09 11.18
C ILE A 192 0.97 0.27 12.46
N ALA A 193 2.00 0.15 13.32
CA ALA A 193 1.91 -0.57 14.58
C ALA A 193 0.88 0.06 15.55
N ARG A 194 0.77 1.40 15.53
CA ARG A 194 -0.15 2.16 16.38
C ARG A 194 -1.59 2.06 15.89
N TYR A 195 -1.84 2.28 14.60
CA TYR A 195 -3.20 2.33 14.07
C TYR A 195 -3.74 0.96 13.68
N LEU A 196 -2.87 0.05 13.25
CA LEU A 196 -3.24 -1.24 12.69
C LEU A 196 -2.41 -2.37 13.31
N PRO A 197 -2.49 -2.58 14.65
CA PRO A 197 -1.72 -3.62 15.32
C PRO A 197 -2.08 -5.02 14.80
N ILE A 198 -1.08 -5.90 14.72
CA ILE A 198 -1.32 -7.31 14.38
C ILE A 198 -2.07 -7.98 15.54
N ARG A 199 -3.27 -8.48 15.28
CA ARG A 199 -4.03 -9.34 16.20
C ARG A 199 -3.82 -10.81 15.89
N GLU A 200 -3.77 -11.15 14.61
CA GLU A 200 -3.47 -12.49 14.11
C GLU A 200 -2.91 -12.38 12.70
N GLN A 201 -1.73 -12.93 12.43
CA GLN A 201 -1.24 -13.09 11.06
C GLN A 201 -2.01 -14.24 10.39
N LEU A 202 -2.68 -13.95 9.29
CA LEU A 202 -3.56 -14.89 8.58
C LEU A 202 -2.80 -15.66 7.51
N SER A 203 -1.87 -15.00 6.81
CA SER A 203 -1.05 -15.64 5.78
C SER A 203 0.23 -14.86 5.49
N ALA A 204 1.24 -15.56 4.99
CA ALA A 204 2.41 -15.00 4.33
C ALA A 204 2.70 -15.82 3.07
N GLN A 205 2.79 -15.16 1.91
CA GLN A 205 2.94 -15.82 0.62
C GLN A 205 3.89 -15.07 -0.31
N LEU A 206 4.63 -15.81 -1.13
CA LEU A 206 5.24 -15.28 -2.34
C LEU A 206 4.27 -15.44 -3.49
N VAL A 207 4.01 -14.37 -4.23
CA VAL A 207 3.02 -14.36 -5.30
C VAL A 207 3.64 -13.79 -6.58
N THR A 208 3.60 -14.57 -7.65
CA THR A 208 4.03 -14.15 -8.99
C THR A 208 2.80 -13.97 -9.88
N HIS A 209 2.65 -12.77 -10.43
CA HIS A 209 1.54 -12.41 -11.30
C HIS A 209 2.02 -12.17 -12.74
N VAL A 210 1.11 -12.36 -13.69
CA VAL A 210 1.22 -11.77 -15.03
C VAL A 210 0.18 -10.67 -15.14
N ALA A 211 0.64 -9.43 -15.28
CA ALA A 211 -0.24 -8.29 -15.54
C ALA A 211 -0.93 -8.44 -16.90
N LYS A 212 -2.23 -8.16 -16.96
CA LYS A 212 -3.05 -8.28 -18.17
C LYS A 212 -3.59 -6.93 -18.62
N ALA A 213 -4.12 -6.17 -17.67
CA ALA A 213 -4.69 -4.85 -17.93
C ALA A 213 -4.54 -3.98 -16.69
N ARG A 214 -4.51 -2.67 -16.91
CA ARG A 214 -4.54 -1.69 -15.84
C ARG A 214 -5.19 -0.40 -16.33
N SER A 215 -6.13 0.12 -15.56
CA SER A 215 -6.73 1.44 -15.78
C SER A 215 -6.66 2.28 -14.50
N ILE A 216 -6.45 3.58 -14.68
CA ILE A 216 -6.52 4.57 -13.61
C ILE A 216 -7.54 5.61 -14.05
N THR A 217 -8.62 5.78 -13.30
CA THR A 217 -9.72 6.68 -13.68
C THR A 217 -10.15 7.53 -12.50
N ASN A 218 -10.74 8.69 -12.80
CA ASN A 218 -11.41 9.50 -11.79
C ASN A 218 -12.75 8.84 -11.44
N ALA A 219 -12.87 8.32 -10.21
CA ALA A 219 -14.04 7.59 -9.74
C ALA A 219 -15.13 8.49 -9.14
N GLY A 220 -14.81 9.75 -8.87
CA GLY A 220 -15.76 10.76 -8.41
C GLY A 220 -15.30 11.54 -7.17
N PRO A 221 -16.02 12.63 -6.84
CA PRO A 221 -15.65 13.52 -5.74
C PRO A 221 -15.99 12.93 -4.37
N LEU A 222 -15.21 13.31 -3.37
CA LEU A 222 -15.57 13.24 -1.95
C LEU A 222 -16.14 14.58 -1.49
N ASP A 223 -16.87 14.57 -0.37
CA ASP A 223 -17.26 15.81 0.30
C ASP A 223 -16.00 16.52 0.86
N PRO A 224 -15.69 17.75 0.39
CA PRO A 224 -14.42 18.41 0.72
C PRO A 224 -14.29 18.78 2.20
N ASP A 225 -15.41 19.11 2.86
CA ASP A 225 -15.45 19.51 4.27
C ASP A 225 -15.30 18.29 5.18
N ALA A 226 -15.98 17.19 4.87
CA ALA A 226 -15.89 15.92 5.59
C ALA A 226 -14.52 15.25 5.39
N PHE A 227 -13.90 15.41 4.22
CA PHE A 227 -12.56 14.90 3.96
C PHE A 227 -11.46 15.72 4.63
N TRP A 228 -11.66 17.01 4.93
CA TRP A 228 -10.62 17.90 5.44
C TRP A 228 -9.78 17.35 6.62
N PRO A 229 -10.37 16.66 7.63
CA PRO A 229 -9.60 16.03 8.71
C PRO A 229 -8.60 14.95 8.26
N HIS A 230 -8.76 14.40 7.05
CA HIS A 230 -7.89 13.41 6.41
C HIS A 230 -6.92 14.03 5.40
N ALA A 231 -7.01 15.35 5.13
CA ALA A 231 -6.20 16.04 4.13
C ALA A 231 -4.79 16.41 4.63
N ASP A 232 -4.49 16.26 5.92
CA ASP A 232 -3.16 16.49 6.47
C ASP A 232 -2.53 15.15 6.88
N THR A 233 -1.59 14.70 6.06
CA THR A 233 -0.97 13.38 6.16
C THR A 233 0.54 13.50 6.35
N ILE A 234 1.17 12.39 6.76
CA ILE A 234 2.63 12.31 6.84
C ILE A 234 3.18 12.09 5.42
N GLY A 235 4.02 13.02 4.95
CA GLY A 235 4.47 13.04 3.56
C GLY A 235 3.29 12.97 2.59
N ALA A 236 3.37 12.08 1.61
CA ALA A 236 2.28 11.80 0.68
C ALA A 236 1.45 10.57 1.07
N SER A 237 1.72 9.93 2.23
CA SER A 237 0.93 8.79 2.71
C SER A 237 -0.52 9.19 3.05
N ARG A 238 -1.27 8.25 3.64
CA ARG A 238 -2.58 8.48 4.27
C ARG A 238 -2.52 8.27 5.78
N TRP A 239 -1.32 8.21 6.35
CA TRP A 239 -1.15 8.27 7.80
C TRP A 239 -1.51 9.67 8.31
N PRO A 240 -2.27 9.78 9.41
CA PRO A 240 -2.63 11.07 9.97
C PRO A 240 -1.39 11.86 10.39
N GLY A 241 -1.25 13.09 9.88
CA GLY A 241 -0.07 13.93 10.11
C GLY A 241 -0.40 15.33 10.60
N THR A 242 0.62 16.17 10.64
CA THR A 242 0.52 17.62 10.82
C THR A 242 1.54 18.31 9.94
N ARG A 243 1.08 19.11 8.98
CA ARG A 243 1.89 19.84 8.00
C ARG A 243 2.93 18.97 7.28
N GLY A 244 2.54 17.75 6.90
CA GLY A 244 3.43 16.80 6.22
C GLY A 244 4.33 15.97 7.14
N GLY A 245 4.36 16.24 8.44
CA GLY A 245 5.14 15.48 9.41
C GLY A 245 4.28 14.64 10.37
N PRO A 246 4.91 13.83 11.23
CA PRO A 246 4.24 13.16 12.34
C PRO A 246 3.50 14.15 13.25
N ARG A 247 2.39 13.71 13.86
CA ARG A 247 1.72 14.49 14.90
C ARG A 247 2.62 14.57 16.13
N ALA A 248 2.72 15.76 16.73
CA ALA A 248 3.29 15.89 18.07
C ALA A 248 2.43 15.09 19.05
N ASP A 249 3.10 14.33 19.91
CA ASP A 249 2.52 13.60 21.04
C ASP A 249 2.03 14.54 22.15
#